data_AF-A0A0R2V2J1-F1
#
_entry.id   AF-A0A0R2V2J1-F1
#
_cell.length_a   1.000
_cell.length_b   1.000
_cell.length_c   1.000
_cell.angle_alpha   90.00
_cell.angle_beta   90.00
_cell.angle_gamma   90.00
#
_symmetry.space_group_name_H-M   'P 1'
#
loop_
_entity.id
_entity.type
_entity.pdbx_description
1 polymer ?
#
loop_
_entity_poly.entity_id
_entity_poly.type
_entity_poly.pdbx_seq_one_letter_code
_entity_poly.pdbx_strand_id
1 'polypeptide(L)'
;GQIDAKIPIIALTATATPKVQSDIKKNLDMEDPNIFLSSFNRPNLYYEIRPKRSRELAIKQIIKYVQENQGKSGIVYCLNRKSTEEIAELLNVNGIRAVPYHAGMEAATRSQVQDQFLMEDMHVIVATIAFGMGIDKPDVRFVIHFDIPKSIENYYQETGRAGRDGLEGKCVAFYSYKDIEKLEKFMRDKPLAEREMGAQLLAETAAYAETSVCRRKFLLHYFGEGYPSDNCGSCDNCLKPKERIEGKIYVQQALQAAHEVNENNGIPYLVDLLMGKRTTEIGNYKHDLLPVFGAGKEKDEHFWNSIMRQCLINSLVYKDIEQYGLIKLTDEGRAFLKKPRSIMISLNHNYEAEANDVQMENTGGKSVLDPVLFDILKKVRESLAKEQQLPPYVIFGEASLEEMATVYPITLDELSKISGVSKGKAEKYGVRFAAAIKKYVDENDVERPNDFSTLKQVANKSVHKIHIIQSIDKKLPLDEIARTRGMKMVELIEEIETIVYSGTKLNLDYYLNDIIEEDLQEEVMDYFREMQSGDLREAYSELKEEGLSYEEVQLMHIKFMSEVAN
;
A
#
# COMPACT_ATOMS: atom_id res chain seq x y z
N GLY A 1 -28.84 -24.10 33.95
CA GLY A 1 -28.49 -25.31 34.70
C GLY A 1 -27.08 -25.15 35.19
N GLN A 2 -26.82 -25.44 36.47
CA GLN A 2 -25.45 -25.45 36.98
C GLN A 2 -24.74 -26.71 36.49
N ILE A 3 -23.53 -26.55 35.96
CA ILE A 3 -22.63 -27.66 35.66
C ILE A 3 -22.18 -28.26 37.01
N ASP A 4 -22.18 -29.59 37.13
CA ASP A 4 -21.73 -30.26 38.36
C ASP A 4 -20.26 -29.91 38.64
N ALA A 5 -19.96 -29.44 39.85
CA ALA A 5 -18.63 -29.02 40.29
C ALA A 5 -17.58 -30.14 40.24
N LYS A 6 -17.99 -31.41 40.10
CA LYS A 6 -17.09 -32.56 39.95
C LYS A 6 -16.63 -32.80 38.51
N ILE A 7 -17.24 -32.14 37.52
CA ILE A 7 -16.87 -32.34 36.11
C ILE A 7 -15.62 -31.48 35.82
N PRO A 8 -14.50 -32.10 35.40
CA PRO A 8 -13.32 -31.33 35.03
C PRO A 8 -13.61 -30.50 33.77
N ILE A 9 -13.23 -29.23 33.81
CA ILE A 9 -13.40 -28.28 32.69
C ILE A 9 -12.04 -28.03 32.05
N ILE A 10 -12.00 -28.09 30.71
CA ILE A 10 -10.84 -27.71 29.91
C ILE A 10 -11.20 -26.56 28.98
N ALA A 11 -10.37 -25.52 28.97
CA ALA A 11 -10.46 -24.39 28.05
C ALA A 11 -9.24 -24.40 27.12
N LEU A 12 -9.48 -24.33 25.80
CA LEU A 12 -8.43 -24.42 24.78
C LEU A 12 -8.47 -23.17 23.89
N THR A 13 -7.31 -22.57 23.65
CA THR A 13 -7.16 -21.39 22.79
C THR A 13 -5.74 -21.32 22.24
N ALA A 14 -5.58 -20.78 21.03
CA ALA A 14 -4.30 -20.72 20.34
C ALA A 14 -3.62 -19.34 20.43
N THR A 15 -4.33 -18.28 20.81
CA THR A 15 -3.87 -16.88 20.69
C THR A 15 -4.23 -16.01 21.89
N ALA A 16 -4.29 -16.59 23.09
CA ALA A 16 -4.64 -15.84 24.28
C ALA A 16 -3.43 -15.07 24.81
N THR A 17 -3.49 -13.74 24.70
CA THR A 17 -2.59 -12.83 25.43
C THR A 17 -2.80 -12.99 26.95
N PRO A 18 -1.85 -12.52 27.80
CA PRO A 18 -2.01 -12.62 29.25
C PRO A 18 -3.32 -12.01 29.76
N LYS A 19 -3.81 -10.93 29.12
CA LYS A 19 -5.14 -10.36 29.40
C LYS A 19 -6.26 -11.35 29.16
N VAL A 20 -6.29 -11.91 27.95
CA VAL A 20 -7.32 -12.87 27.53
C VAL A 20 -7.29 -14.12 28.40
N GLN A 21 -6.11 -14.58 28.82
CA GLN A 21 -5.98 -15.68 29.78
C GLN A 21 -6.66 -15.36 31.11
N SER A 22 -6.44 -14.15 31.66
CA SER A 22 -7.11 -13.70 32.88
C SER A 22 -8.63 -13.60 32.71
N ASP A 23 -9.08 -13.08 31.57
CA ASP A 23 -10.51 -12.93 31.27
C ASP A 23 -11.20 -14.29 31.10
N ILE A 24 -10.54 -15.28 30.47
CA ILE A 24 -11.05 -16.65 30.35
C ILE A 24 -11.24 -17.28 31.73
N LYS A 25 -10.23 -17.19 32.61
CA LYS A 25 -10.31 -17.74 33.98
C LYS A 25 -11.48 -17.13 34.76
N LYS A 26 -11.61 -15.80 34.69
CA LYS A 26 -12.65 -15.05 35.39
C LYS A 26 -14.04 -15.36 34.84
N ASN A 27 -14.22 -15.41 33.52
CA ASN A 27 -15.54 -15.58 32.92
C ASN A 27 -16.04 -17.03 32.94
N LEU A 28 -15.13 -18.01 33.02
CA LEU A 28 -15.48 -19.42 33.15
C LEU A 28 -15.48 -19.90 34.61
N ASP A 29 -15.32 -18.98 35.58
CA ASP A 29 -15.23 -19.28 37.01
C ASP A 29 -14.26 -20.44 37.30
N MET A 30 -13.12 -20.45 36.60
CA MET A 30 -12.08 -21.45 36.79
C MET A 30 -11.24 -21.04 38.01
N GLU A 31 -11.59 -21.58 39.18
CA GLU A 31 -10.81 -21.45 40.41
C GLU A 31 -9.49 -22.23 40.27
N ASP A 32 -8.37 -21.52 40.25
CA ASP A 32 -6.99 -22.04 40.19
C ASP A 32 -6.74 -23.17 39.16
N PRO A 33 -6.93 -22.92 37.84
CA PRO A 33 -6.78 -23.96 36.84
C PRO A 33 -5.30 -24.27 36.58
N ASN A 34 -5.01 -25.53 36.26
CA ASN A 34 -3.71 -25.89 35.69
C ASN A 34 -3.53 -25.22 34.32
N ILE A 35 -2.49 -24.41 34.17
CA ILE A 35 -2.21 -23.66 32.94
C ILE A 35 -1.07 -24.34 32.19
N PHE A 36 -1.34 -24.75 30.95
CA PHE A 36 -0.34 -25.30 30.06
C PHE A 36 -0.13 -24.32 28.90
N LEU A 37 1.05 -23.68 28.86
CA LEU A 37 1.44 -22.78 27.78
C LEU A 37 2.44 -23.48 26.87
N SER A 38 2.13 -23.51 25.58
CA SER A 38 3.11 -23.82 24.53
C SER A 38 3.65 -22.53 23.95
N SER A 39 4.88 -22.57 23.44
CA SER A 39 5.48 -21.42 22.77
C SER A 39 4.65 -20.98 21.57
N PHE A 40 4.51 -19.67 21.40
CA PHE A 40 3.93 -19.02 20.21
C PHE A 40 4.96 -18.94 19.06
N ASN A 41 6.19 -19.42 19.26
CA ASN A 41 7.20 -19.38 18.22
C ASN A 41 6.88 -20.39 17.11
N ARG A 42 6.72 -19.87 15.89
CA ARG A 42 6.65 -20.67 14.66
C ARG A 42 7.97 -20.54 13.90
N PRO A 43 8.97 -21.40 14.17
CA PRO A 43 10.32 -21.23 13.61
C PRO A 43 10.35 -21.33 12.09
N ASN A 44 9.42 -22.10 11.51
CA ASN A 44 9.28 -22.33 10.08
C ASN A 44 8.64 -21.15 9.30
N LEU A 45 8.15 -20.12 10.00
CA LEU A 45 7.54 -18.96 9.37
C LEU A 45 8.54 -17.82 9.21
N TYR A 46 8.61 -17.32 7.97
CA TYR A 46 9.30 -16.10 7.60
C TYR A 46 8.31 -14.92 7.64
N TYR A 47 8.69 -13.81 8.25
CA TYR A 47 7.86 -12.61 8.36
C TYR A 47 8.50 -11.42 7.66
N GLU A 48 7.72 -10.70 6.86
CA GLU A 48 8.14 -9.51 6.12
C GLU A 48 7.02 -8.47 6.05
N ILE A 49 7.38 -7.21 6.22
CA ILE A 49 6.51 -6.06 5.94
C ILE A 49 7.07 -5.30 4.75
N ARG A 50 6.22 -5.02 3.76
CA ARG A 50 6.53 -4.23 2.58
C ARG A 50 5.78 -2.90 2.61
N PRO A 51 6.43 -1.78 2.25
CA PRO A 51 5.74 -0.50 2.12
C PRO A 51 4.69 -0.56 1.00
N LYS A 52 3.47 -0.14 1.32
CA LYS A 52 2.35 -0.07 0.39
C LYS A 52 2.24 1.34 -0.20
N ARG A 53 3.08 1.64 -1.19
CA ARG A 53 3.13 2.97 -1.83
C ARG A 53 1.85 3.32 -2.58
N SER A 54 1.36 2.38 -3.39
CA SER A 54 0.09 2.50 -4.09
C SER A 54 -0.59 1.13 -4.14
N ARG A 55 -1.91 1.13 -4.33
CA ARG A 55 -2.71 -0.09 -4.50
C ARG A 55 -2.20 -0.90 -5.69
N GLU A 56 -1.94 -0.25 -6.81
CA GLU A 56 -1.52 -0.86 -8.07
C GLU A 56 -0.15 -1.50 -7.94
N LEU A 57 0.81 -0.80 -7.30
CA LEU A 57 2.15 -1.33 -7.05
C LEU A 57 2.10 -2.54 -6.12
N ALA A 58 1.30 -2.49 -5.05
CA ALA A 58 1.13 -3.63 -4.16
C ALA A 58 0.54 -4.83 -4.90
N ILE A 59 -0.50 -4.65 -5.71
CA ILE A 59 -1.08 -5.74 -6.51
C ILE A 59 -0.05 -6.30 -7.51
N LYS A 60 0.72 -5.45 -8.19
CA LYS A 60 1.82 -5.91 -9.08
C LYS A 60 2.84 -6.77 -8.32
N GLN A 61 3.22 -6.36 -7.11
CA GLN A 61 4.14 -7.13 -6.28
C GLN A 61 3.53 -8.46 -5.84
N ILE A 62 2.23 -8.51 -5.53
CA ILE A 62 1.53 -9.76 -5.21
C ILE A 62 1.54 -10.70 -6.42
N ILE A 63 1.18 -10.23 -7.61
CA ILE A 63 1.19 -11.04 -8.83
C ILE A 63 2.60 -11.60 -9.07
N LYS A 64 3.63 -10.76 -9.03
CA LYS A 64 5.02 -11.17 -9.18
C LYS A 64 5.41 -12.23 -8.15
N TYR A 65 5.10 -11.99 -6.88
CA TYR A 65 5.42 -12.92 -5.79
C TYR A 65 4.74 -14.29 -5.97
N VAL A 66 3.48 -14.30 -6.39
CA VAL A 66 2.73 -15.54 -6.63
C VAL A 66 3.25 -16.26 -7.88
N GLN A 67 3.67 -15.54 -8.92
CA GLN A 67 4.32 -16.13 -10.11
C GLN A 67 5.66 -16.79 -9.77
N GLU A 68 6.47 -16.16 -8.92
CA GLU A 68 7.72 -16.74 -8.39
C GLU A 68 7.47 -17.98 -7.52
N ASN A 69 6.23 -18.20 -7.08
CA ASN A 69 5.80 -19.33 -6.26
C ASN A 69 4.71 -20.17 -6.94
N GLN A 70 4.76 -20.28 -8.28
CA GLN A 70 3.82 -21.10 -9.05
C GLN A 70 3.72 -22.52 -8.50
N GLY A 71 2.48 -23.04 -8.45
CA GLY A 71 2.18 -24.38 -7.94
C GLY A 71 2.06 -24.48 -6.42
N LYS A 72 2.42 -23.44 -5.65
CA LYS A 72 2.29 -23.44 -4.19
C LYS A 72 0.94 -22.86 -3.77
N SER A 73 0.32 -23.47 -2.77
CA SER A 73 -0.90 -22.94 -2.17
C SER A 73 -0.63 -21.70 -1.33
N GLY A 74 -1.51 -20.71 -1.43
CA GLY A 74 -1.38 -19.47 -0.65
C GLY A 74 -2.69 -18.72 -0.42
N ILE A 75 -2.65 -17.81 0.56
CA ILE A 75 -3.79 -17.00 0.97
C ILE A 75 -3.43 -15.52 0.80
N VAL A 76 -4.33 -14.73 0.24
CA VAL A 76 -4.20 -13.26 0.16
C VAL A 76 -5.33 -12.62 0.94
N TYR A 77 -5.03 -11.99 2.07
CA TYR A 77 -6.01 -11.30 2.91
C TYR A 77 -6.23 -9.85 2.48
N CYS A 78 -7.50 -9.48 2.33
CA CYS A 78 -7.97 -8.14 2.00
C CYS A 78 -9.02 -7.67 3.02
N LEU A 79 -9.12 -6.37 3.24
CA LEU A 79 -10.07 -5.81 4.20
C LEU A 79 -11.52 -5.83 3.69
N ASN A 80 -11.72 -5.67 2.38
CA ASN A 80 -13.04 -5.53 1.77
C ASN A 80 -13.31 -6.55 0.66
N ARG A 81 -14.60 -6.86 0.46
CA ARG A 81 -15.11 -7.85 -0.51
C ARG A 81 -14.74 -7.52 -1.95
N LYS A 82 -14.86 -6.23 -2.31
CA LYS A 82 -14.50 -5.76 -3.66
C LYS A 82 -13.04 -6.07 -4.00
N SER A 83 -12.13 -5.84 -3.05
CA SER A 83 -10.71 -6.14 -3.24
C SER A 83 -10.42 -7.63 -3.33
N THR A 84 -11.22 -8.50 -2.69
CA THR A 84 -11.05 -9.95 -2.86
C THR A 84 -11.39 -10.40 -4.28
N GLU A 85 -12.49 -9.88 -4.83
CA GLU A 85 -12.93 -10.16 -6.19
C GLU A 85 -11.93 -9.60 -7.22
N GLU A 86 -11.58 -8.31 -7.10
CA GLU A 86 -10.66 -7.63 -8.01
C GLU A 86 -9.28 -8.29 -8.05
N ILE A 87 -8.69 -8.63 -6.89
CA ILE A 87 -7.35 -9.24 -6.84
C ILE A 87 -7.39 -10.68 -7.36
N ALA A 88 -8.44 -11.46 -7.05
CA ALA A 88 -8.58 -12.81 -7.60
C ALA A 88 -8.68 -12.79 -9.13
N GLU A 89 -9.47 -11.88 -9.70
CA GLU A 89 -9.56 -11.70 -11.14
C GLU A 89 -8.21 -11.32 -11.76
N LEU A 90 -7.49 -10.38 -11.15
CA LEU A 90 -6.16 -9.95 -11.60
C LEU A 90 -5.15 -11.11 -11.60
N LEU A 91 -5.18 -11.97 -10.59
CA LEU A 91 -4.34 -13.17 -10.54
C LEU A 91 -4.72 -14.15 -11.67
N ASN A 92 -6.00 -14.40 -11.91
CA ASN A 92 -6.48 -15.29 -12.97
C ASN A 92 -6.07 -14.81 -14.38
N VAL A 93 -6.20 -13.51 -14.66
CA VAL A 93 -5.77 -12.91 -15.93
C VAL A 93 -4.26 -13.09 -16.15
N ASN A 94 -3.49 -13.21 -15.07
CA ASN A 94 -2.04 -13.46 -15.09
C ASN A 94 -1.67 -14.95 -14.98
N GLY A 95 -2.62 -15.86 -15.26
CA GLY A 95 -2.40 -17.31 -15.34
C GLY A 95 -2.31 -18.02 -13.98
N ILE A 96 -2.72 -17.36 -12.90
CA ILE A 96 -2.71 -17.94 -11.54
C ILE A 96 -4.13 -18.38 -11.19
N ARG A 97 -4.31 -19.66 -10.84
CA ARG A 97 -5.59 -20.19 -10.35
C ARG A 97 -5.94 -19.58 -8.99
N ALA A 98 -6.77 -18.54 -9.00
CA ALA A 98 -7.16 -17.79 -7.81
C ALA A 98 -8.68 -17.67 -7.67
N VAL A 99 -9.19 -17.66 -6.44
CA VAL A 99 -10.63 -17.58 -6.16
C VAL A 99 -10.93 -16.63 -4.99
N PRO A 100 -11.95 -15.76 -5.09
CA PRO A 100 -12.33 -14.90 -3.97
C PRO A 100 -13.08 -15.66 -2.89
N TYR A 101 -12.95 -15.22 -1.63
CA TYR A 101 -13.71 -15.75 -0.50
C TYR A 101 -14.12 -14.66 0.50
N HIS A 102 -15.41 -14.44 0.66
CA HIS A 102 -15.93 -13.47 1.63
C HIS A 102 -17.36 -13.80 2.08
N ALA A 103 -17.77 -13.19 3.19
CA ALA A 103 -19.11 -13.38 3.78
C ALA A 103 -20.28 -12.86 2.91
N GLY A 104 -19.99 -12.25 1.75
CA GLY A 104 -21.03 -11.87 0.78
C GLY A 104 -21.42 -13.00 -0.18
N MET A 105 -20.66 -14.10 -0.21
CA MET A 105 -20.93 -15.26 -1.07
C MET A 105 -21.94 -16.19 -0.41
N GLU A 106 -22.72 -16.89 -1.24
CA GLU A 106 -23.65 -17.92 -0.76
C GLU A 106 -22.90 -19.04 -0.02
N ALA A 107 -23.57 -19.65 0.97
CA ALA A 107 -22.96 -20.70 1.79
C ALA A 107 -22.49 -21.91 0.96
N ALA A 108 -23.28 -22.32 -0.04
CA ALA A 108 -22.92 -23.40 -0.96
C ALA A 108 -21.66 -23.06 -1.76
N THR A 109 -21.57 -21.85 -2.33
CA THR A 109 -20.38 -21.37 -3.05
C THR A 109 -19.16 -21.32 -2.14
N ARG A 110 -19.29 -20.85 -0.89
CA ARG A 110 -18.17 -20.84 0.07
C ARG A 110 -17.65 -22.24 0.35
N SER A 111 -18.55 -23.21 0.55
CA SER A 111 -18.16 -24.61 0.75
C SER A 111 -17.42 -25.16 -0.47
N GLN A 112 -17.96 -24.94 -1.67
CA GLN A 112 -17.33 -25.39 -2.91
C GLN A 112 -15.92 -24.79 -3.11
N VAL A 113 -15.77 -23.48 -2.86
CA VAL A 113 -14.48 -22.79 -2.98
C VAL A 113 -13.47 -23.31 -1.95
N GLN A 114 -13.93 -23.58 -0.73
CA GLN A 114 -13.10 -24.19 0.30
C GLN A 114 -12.63 -25.58 -0.13
N ASP A 115 -13.52 -26.43 -0.66
CA ASP A 115 -13.17 -27.76 -1.15
C ASP A 115 -12.17 -27.68 -2.32
N GLN A 116 -12.36 -26.77 -3.27
CA GLN A 116 -11.43 -26.55 -4.39
C GLN A 116 -10.03 -26.13 -3.91
N PHE A 117 -9.95 -25.32 -2.85
CA PHE A 117 -8.67 -24.93 -2.27
C PHE A 117 -8.00 -26.08 -1.51
N LEU A 118 -8.78 -26.91 -0.81
CA LEU A 118 -8.28 -28.09 -0.11
C LEU A 118 -7.77 -29.16 -1.08
N MET A 119 -8.48 -29.38 -2.18
CA MET A 119 -8.16 -30.35 -3.23
C MET A 119 -7.13 -29.86 -4.25
N GLU A 120 -6.58 -28.65 -4.08
CA GLU A 120 -5.56 -28.05 -4.96
C GLU A 120 -6.04 -27.75 -6.40
N ASP A 121 -7.35 -27.72 -6.62
CA ASP A 121 -7.96 -27.19 -7.84
C ASP A 121 -7.71 -25.69 -7.98
N MET A 122 -7.64 -24.98 -6.84
CA MET A 122 -7.26 -23.58 -6.75
C MET A 122 -6.01 -23.42 -5.89
N HIS A 123 -5.00 -22.73 -6.42
CA HIS A 123 -3.74 -22.51 -5.71
C HIS A 123 -3.84 -21.34 -4.74
N VAL A 124 -4.57 -20.29 -5.11
CA VAL A 124 -4.62 -19.07 -4.31
C VAL A 124 -6.05 -18.73 -3.93
N ILE A 125 -6.26 -18.44 -2.65
CA ILE A 125 -7.52 -17.92 -2.15
C ILE A 125 -7.35 -16.48 -1.72
N VAL A 126 -8.17 -15.59 -2.26
CA VAL A 126 -8.14 -14.16 -1.94
C VAL A 126 -9.33 -13.87 -1.04
N ALA A 127 -9.09 -13.56 0.22
CA ALA A 127 -10.12 -13.62 1.23
C ALA A 127 -10.20 -12.42 2.16
N THR A 128 -11.39 -12.19 2.72
CA THR A 128 -11.52 -11.38 3.93
C THR A 128 -11.31 -12.25 5.17
N ILE A 129 -11.35 -11.66 6.36
CA ILE A 129 -11.26 -12.37 7.66
C ILE A 129 -12.30 -13.50 7.82
N ALA A 130 -13.35 -13.52 6.98
CA ALA A 130 -14.32 -14.61 6.93
C ALA A 130 -13.67 -15.97 6.59
N PHE A 131 -12.52 -15.98 5.92
CA PHE A 131 -11.73 -17.18 5.64
C PHE A 131 -10.80 -17.48 6.80
N GLY A 132 -11.40 -17.94 7.92
CA GLY A 132 -10.72 -18.00 9.21
C GLY A 132 -11.02 -19.26 10.03
N MET A 133 -12.29 -19.54 10.29
CA MET A 133 -12.64 -20.63 11.19
C MET A 133 -12.82 -21.94 10.42
N GLY A 134 -12.07 -22.98 10.78
CA GLY A 134 -12.32 -24.36 10.32
C GLY A 134 -11.52 -24.87 9.11
N ILE A 135 -10.55 -24.10 8.59
CA ILE A 135 -9.67 -24.58 7.50
C ILE A 135 -8.36 -25.10 8.06
N ASP A 136 -8.03 -26.32 7.65
CA ASP A 136 -6.81 -27.03 8.01
C ASP A 136 -6.13 -27.63 6.77
N LYS A 137 -5.60 -26.76 5.90
CA LYS A 137 -4.69 -27.15 4.82
C LYS A 137 -3.26 -27.10 5.36
N PRO A 138 -2.54 -28.23 5.47
CA PRO A 138 -1.23 -28.28 6.12
C PRO A 138 -0.13 -27.53 5.35
N ASP A 139 -0.29 -27.44 4.04
CA ASP A 139 0.75 -27.11 3.07
C ASP A 139 0.60 -25.70 2.45
N VAL A 140 -0.07 -24.77 3.14
CA VAL A 140 -0.11 -23.36 2.74
C VAL A 140 1.30 -22.77 2.84
N ARG A 141 1.88 -22.35 1.71
CA ARG A 141 3.28 -21.89 1.62
C ARG A 141 3.45 -20.39 1.79
N PHE A 142 2.40 -19.62 1.53
CA PHE A 142 2.45 -18.19 1.78
C PHE A 142 1.11 -17.62 2.22
N VAL A 143 1.19 -16.61 3.09
CA VAL A 143 0.07 -15.77 3.49
C VAL A 143 0.48 -14.33 3.22
N ILE A 144 -0.31 -13.63 2.40
CA ILE A 144 -0.06 -12.26 2.04
C ILE A 144 -1.18 -11.39 2.60
N HIS A 145 -0.85 -10.33 3.30
CA HIS A 145 -1.82 -9.31 3.73
C HIS A 145 -1.73 -8.12 2.79
N PHE A 146 -2.71 -7.95 1.91
CA PHE A 146 -2.80 -6.76 1.06
C PHE A 146 -3.19 -5.52 1.87
N ASP A 147 -4.05 -5.71 2.88
CA ASP A 147 -4.37 -4.70 3.88
C ASP A 147 -3.91 -5.19 5.25
N ILE A 148 -3.31 -4.33 6.05
CA ILE A 148 -2.85 -4.70 7.39
C ILE A 148 -4.06 -5.07 8.29
N PRO A 149 -3.97 -6.13 9.12
CA PRO A 149 -5.06 -6.50 10.01
C PRO A 149 -5.37 -5.46 11.08
N LYS A 150 -6.55 -5.57 11.71
CA LYS A 150 -6.97 -4.68 12.81
C LYS A 150 -6.24 -4.90 14.13
N SER A 151 -5.56 -6.03 14.29
CA SER A 151 -4.85 -6.40 15.51
C SER A 151 -3.77 -7.44 15.24
N ILE A 152 -2.82 -7.56 16.18
CA ILE A 152 -1.75 -8.57 16.13
C ILE A 152 -2.30 -9.99 16.31
N GLU A 153 -3.36 -10.18 17.08
CA GLU A 153 -4.01 -11.48 17.22
C GLU A 153 -4.56 -11.97 15.89
N ASN A 154 -5.27 -11.09 15.16
CA ASN A 154 -5.76 -11.38 13.82
C ASN A 154 -4.59 -11.75 12.90
N TYR A 155 -3.55 -10.91 12.85
CA TYR A 155 -2.37 -11.16 12.03
C TYR A 155 -1.70 -12.50 12.36
N TYR A 156 -1.53 -12.82 13.65
CA TYR A 156 -0.90 -14.06 14.10
C TYR A 156 -1.76 -15.30 13.77
N GLN A 157 -3.08 -15.23 13.95
CA GLN A 157 -4.00 -16.32 13.55
C GLN A 157 -3.99 -16.56 12.04
N GLU A 158 -4.00 -15.47 11.27
CA GLU A 158 -4.05 -15.50 9.80
C GLU A 158 -2.72 -16.03 9.21
N THR A 159 -1.59 -15.52 9.68
CA THR A 159 -0.25 -16.00 9.28
C THR A 159 0.03 -17.42 9.77
N GLY A 160 -0.50 -17.81 10.92
CA GLY A 160 -0.37 -19.16 11.50
C GLY A 160 -0.97 -20.29 10.65
N ARG A 161 -1.72 -19.96 9.60
CA ARG A 161 -2.21 -20.91 8.58
C ARG A 161 -1.11 -21.42 7.67
N ALA A 162 -0.04 -20.65 7.49
CA ALA A 162 1.09 -21.09 6.70
C ALA A 162 1.86 -22.21 7.43
N GLY A 163 2.42 -23.14 6.65
CA GLY A 163 3.40 -24.13 7.11
C GLY A 163 2.95 -24.95 8.32
N ARG A 164 1.71 -25.44 8.34
CA ARG A 164 1.21 -26.30 9.43
C ARG A 164 1.84 -27.69 9.42
N ASP A 165 2.32 -28.14 8.26
CA ASP A 165 3.22 -29.29 8.09
C ASP A 165 4.62 -29.10 8.70
N GLY A 166 4.94 -27.90 9.22
CA GLY A 166 6.26 -27.57 9.77
C GLY A 166 7.30 -27.16 8.72
N LEU A 167 6.95 -27.20 7.43
CA LEU A 167 7.80 -26.70 6.34
C LEU A 167 7.72 -25.18 6.22
N GLU A 168 8.60 -24.60 5.39
CA GLU A 168 8.69 -23.15 5.21
C GLU A 168 7.33 -22.54 4.82
N GLY A 169 6.94 -21.50 5.54
CA GLY A 169 5.81 -20.64 5.23
C GLY A 169 6.25 -19.17 5.22
N LYS A 170 5.85 -18.42 4.19
CA LYS A 170 6.22 -17.01 4.05
C LYS A 170 5.03 -16.09 4.29
N CYS A 171 5.17 -15.18 5.24
CA CYS A 171 4.15 -14.25 5.67
C CYS A 171 4.57 -12.83 5.27
N VAL A 172 3.91 -12.26 4.27
CA VAL A 172 4.24 -10.93 3.71
C VAL A 172 3.06 -9.98 3.94
N ALA A 173 3.24 -8.87 4.63
CA ALA A 173 2.18 -7.87 4.76
C ALA A 173 2.56 -6.55 4.08
N PHE A 174 1.62 -5.98 3.36
CA PHE A 174 1.71 -4.63 2.82
C PHE A 174 1.20 -3.63 3.87
N TYR A 175 1.97 -2.58 4.09
CA TYR A 175 1.65 -1.59 5.11
C TYR A 175 1.76 -0.16 4.60
N SER A 176 0.73 0.63 4.89
CA SER A 176 0.76 2.10 4.84
C SER A 176 0.03 2.65 6.06
N TYR A 177 0.45 3.80 6.57
CA TYR A 177 -0.25 4.43 7.71
C TYR A 177 -1.70 4.79 7.35
N LYS A 178 -1.98 5.10 6.08
CA LYS A 178 -3.34 5.30 5.53
C LYS A 178 -4.28 4.11 5.76
N ASP A 179 -3.76 2.88 5.81
CA ASP A 179 -4.57 1.70 6.14
C ASP A 179 -5.04 1.75 7.60
N ILE A 180 -4.20 2.24 8.53
CA ILE A 180 -4.54 2.46 9.94
C ILE A 180 -5.61 3.54 10.08
N GLU A 181 -5.43 4.70 9.44
CA GLU A 181 -6.42 5.78 9.46
C GLU A 181 -7.79 5.34 8.94
N LYS A 182 -7.81 4.46 7.93
CA LYS A 182 -9.03 3.87 7.39
C LYS A 182 -9.72 2.97 8.42
N LEU A 183 -8.96 2.17 9.17
CA LEU A 183 -9.49 1.33 10.24
C LEU A 183 -10.01 2.17 11.42
N GLU A 184 -9.31 3.26 11.78
CA GLU A 184 -9.77 4.21 12.79
C GLU A 184 -11.08 4.90 12.39
N LYS A 185 -11.24 5.25 11.10
CA LYS A 185 -12.50 5.78 10.56
C LYS A 185 -13.68 4.83 10.81
N PHE A 186 -13.49 3.52 10.67
CA PHE A 186 -14.52 2.52 10.96
C PHE A 186 -14.88 2.37 12.44
N MET A 187 -14.07 2.95 13.34
CA MET A 187 -14.34 2.94 14.77
C MET A 187 -15.14 4.16 15.24
N ARG A 188 -15.24 5.25 14.45
CA ARG A 188 -15.82 6.53 14.91
C ARG A 188 -17.21 6.41 15.53
N ASP A 189 -18.07 5.61 14.91
CA ASP A 189 -19.48 5.43 15.28
C ASP A 189 -19.71 4.39 16.40
N LYS A 190 -18.63 3.80 16.93
CA LYS A 190 -18.71 2.79 17.99
C LYS A 190 -18.71 3.42 19.40
N PRO A 191 -19.18 2.68 20.43
CA PRO A 191 -19.10 3.12 21.82
C PRO A 191 -17.66 3.47 22.25
N LEU A 192 -17.51 4.44 23.16
CA LEU A 192 -16.19 4.94 23.59
C LEU A 192 -15.22 3.82 23.99
N ALA A 193 -15.65 2.88 24.83
CA ALA A 193 -14.82 1.77 25.29
C ALA A 193 -14.31 0.88 24.13
N GLU A 194 -15.15 0.64 23.11
CA GLU A 194 -14.73 -0.10 21.92
C GLU A 194 -13.75 0.69 21.07
N ARG A 195 -13.91 2.02 20.96
CA ARG A 195 -12.99 2.90 20.23
C ARG A 195 -11.63 2.93 20.87
N GLU A 196 -11.55 3.08 22.18
CA GLU A 196 -10.29 3.09 22.93
C GLU A 196 -9.55 1.77 22.78
N MET A 197 -10.26 0.65 22.95
CA MET A 197 -9.69 -0.68 22.73
C MET A 197 -9.22 -0.87 21.28
N GLY A 198 -10.03 -0.47 20.30
CA GLY A 198 -9.66 -0.58 18.89
C GLY A 198 -8.45 0.28 18.53
N ALA A 199 -8.37 1.51 19.04
CA ALA A 199 -7.22 2.39 18.86
C ALA A 199 -5.94 1.76 19.41
N GLN A 200 -6.02 1.11 20.57
CA GLN A 200 -4.88 0.38 21.14
C GLN A 200 -4.42 -0.78 20.25
N LEU A 201 -5.35 -1.60 19.75
CA LEU A 201 -5.03 -2.72 18.86
C LEU A 201 -4.42 -2.25 17.54
N LEU A 202 -4.92 -1.14 16.99
CA LEU A 202 -4.39 -0.53 15.78
C LEU A 202 -2.99 0.06 16.01
N ALA A 203 -2.76 0.72 17.14
CA ALA A 203 -1.45 1.24 17.50
C ALA A 203 -0.39 0.14 17.65
N GLU A 204 -0.76 -1.03 18.20
CA GLU A 204 0.15 -2.18 18.27
C GLU A 204 0.42 -2.79 16.89
N THR A 205 -0.58 -2.78 16.01
CA THR A 205 -0.43 -3.24 14.62
C THR A 205 0.51 -2.32 13.85
N ALA A 206 0.33 -0.99 13.95
CA ALA A 206 1.23 -0.01 13.36
C ALA A 206 2.66 -0.19 13.89
N ALA A 207 2.81 -0.32 15.22
CA ALA A 207 4.12 -0.52 15.82
C ALA A 207 4.81 -1.82 15.37
N TYR A 208 4.06 -2.91 15.17
CA TYR A 208 4.61 -4.13 14.59
C TYR A 208 5.07 -3.93 13.15
N ALA A 209 4.32 -3.17 12.35
CA ALA A 209 4.67 -2.92 10.95
C ALA A 209 5.94 -2.06 10.81
N GLU A 210 6.05 -1.05 11.66
CA GLU A 210 7.13 -0.05 11.64
C GLU A 210 8.38 -0.48 12.41
N THR A 211 8.31 -1.48 13.30
CA THR A 211 9.47 -1.84 14.11
C THR A 211 10.66 -2.28 13.26
N SER A 212 11.87 -1.87 13.65
CA SER A 212 13.13 -2.39 13.12
C SER A 212 13.71 -3.54 13.96
N VAL A 213 13.08 -3.86 15.09
CA VAL A 213 13.45 -5.01 15.92
C VAL A 213 12.95 -6.31 15.26
N CYS A 214 13.55 -7.45 15.60
CA CYS A 214 13.09 -8.75 15.12
C CYS A 214 11.55 -8.93 15.24
N ARG A 215 10.87 -9.13 14.09
CA ARG A 215 9.43 -9.38 14.00
C ARG A 215 8.95 -10.47 14.96
N ARG A 216 9.70 -11.58 15.03
CA ARG A 216 9.38 -12.72 15.89
C ARG A 216 9.49 -12.37 17.38
N LYS A 217 10.55 -11.65 17.77
CA LYS A 217 10.70 -11.15 19.14
C LYS A 217 9.53 -10.25 19.53
N PHE A 218 9.08 -9.39 18.62
CA PHE A 218 7.89 -8.56 18.83
C PHE A 218 6.63 -9.41 19.04
N LEU A 219 6.33 -10.35 18.15
CA LEU A 219 5.13 -11.20 18.24
C LEU A 219 5.12 -12.00 19.55
N LEU A 220 6.24 -12.62 19.91
CA LEU A 220 6.34 -13.39 21.16
C LEU A 220 6.12 -12.48 22.38
N HIS A 221 6.78 -11.32 22.41
CA HIS A 221 6.62 -10.36 23.50
C HIS A 221 5.16 -9.91 23.64
N TYR A 222 4.46 -9.69 22.53
CA TYR A 222 3.03 -9.34 22.52
C TYR A 222 2.15 -10.39 23.21
N PHE A 223 2.45 -11.68 23.03
CA PHE A 223 1.75 -12.78 23.68
C PHE A 223 2.29 -13.13 25.08
N GLY A 224 3.21 -12.32 25.62
CA GLY A 224 3.78 -12.52 26.96
C GLY A 224 4.93 -13.54 27.01
N GLU A 225 5.53 -13.86 25.87
CA GLU A 225 6.67 -14.78 25.75
C GLU A 225 7.97 -14.00 25.46
N GLY A 226 9.02 -14.25 26.23
CA GLY A 226 10.35 -13.72 25.95
C GLY A 226 11.06 -14.54 24.87
N TYR A 227 11.75 -13.87 23.94
CA TYR A 227 12.63 -14.54 22.99
C TYR A 227 14.11 -14.31 23.37
N PRO A 228 14.92 -15.36 23.53
CA PRO A 228 16.25 -15.24 24.13
C PRO A 228 17.30 -14.60 23.22
N SER A 229 17.07 -14.56 21.91
CA SER A 229 18.00 -14.00 20.91
C SER A 229 17.49 -12.67 20.35
N ASP A 230 18.39 -11.76 20.01
CA ASP A 230 18.03 -10.52 19.33
C ASP A 230 17.75 -10.71 17.83
N ASN A 231 18.19 -11.84 17.26
CA ASN A 231 18.03 -12.15 15.84
C ASN A 231 17.44 -13.56 15.68
N CYS A 232 16.34 -13.67 14.92
CA CYS A 232 15.69 -14.96 14.64
C CYS A 232 16.22 -15.67 13.39
N GLY A 233 17.03 -15.00 12.58
CA GLY A 233 17.63 -15.52 11.34
C GLY A 233 16.66 -15.62 10.16
N SER A 234 15.39 -15.24 10.32
CA SER A 234 14.33 -15.58 9.37
C SER A 234 13.22 -14.53 9.24
N CYS A 235 13.48 -13.26 9.57
CA CYS A 235 12.55 -12.18 9.24
C CYS A 235 13.29 -11.04 8.54
N ASP A 236 12.56 -10.22 7.79
CA ASP A 236 13.07 -9.06 7.07
C ASP A 236 14.06 -8.20 7.88
N ASN A 237 13.68 -7.81 9.11
CA ASN A 237 14.51 -6.99 10.00
C ASN A 237 15.80 -7.68 10.44
N CYS A 238 15.79 -9.01 10.52
CA CYS A 238 16.95 -9.81 10.92
C CYS A 238 17.89 -10.10 9.74
N LEU A 239 17.33 -10.21 8.53
CA LEU A 239 18.09 -10.40 7.29
C LEU A 239 18.68 -9.08 6.77
N LYS A 240 18.00 -7.96 7.03
CA LYS A 240 18.42 -6.61 6.66
C LYS A 240 18.36 -5.69 7.89
N PRO A 241 19.29 -5.84 8.84
CA PRO A 241 19.28 -5.04 10.06
C PRO A 241 19.53 -3.56 9.75
N LYS A 242 18.75 -2.67 10.40
CA LYS A 242 18.99 -1.23 10.36
C LYS A 242 20.18 -0.84 11.22
N GLU A 243 20.76 0.32 10.91
CA GLU A 243 21.82 0.93 11.69
C GLU A 243 21.38 1.10 13.15
N ARG A 244 22.31 0.83 14.07
CA ARG A 244 22.09 0.98 15.50
C ARG A 244 22.90 2.16 16.03
N ILE A 245 22.25 2.99 16.84
CA ILE A 245 22.89 4.12 17.54
C ILE A 245 22.99 3.81 19.03
N GLU A 246 23.87 4.51 19.74
CA GLU A 246 23.96 4.42 21.20
C GLU A 246 22.70 5.05 21.82
N GLY A 247 21.95 4.23 22.55
CA GLY A 247 20.64 4.54 23.11
C GLY A 247 20.64 4.86 24.59
N LYS A 248 21.76 4.69 25.31
CA LYS A 248 21.84 4.82 26.77
C LYS A 248 21.14 6.06 27.32
N ILE A 249 21.46 7.23 26.77
CA ILE A 249 20.92 8.52 27.25
C ILE A 249 19.42 8.61 26.95
N TYR A 250 19.01 8.23 25.76
CA TYR A 250 17.61 8.31 25.32
C TYR A 250 16.71 7.34 26.08
N VAL A 251 17.17 6.11 26.31
CA VAL A 251 16.47 5.12 27.16
C VAL A 251 16.36 5.64 28.59
N GLN A 252 17.43 6.22 29.13
CA GLN A 252 17.37 6.83 30.46
C GLN A 252 16.34 7.96 30.54
N GLN A 253 16.30 8.86 29.55
CA GLN A 253 15.31 9.93 29.48
C GLN A 253 13.88 9.39 29.38
N ALA A 254 13.65 8.37 28.56
CA ALA A 254 12.35 7.72 28.41
C ALA A 254 11.86 7.07 29.72
N LEU A 255 12.74 6.34 30.41
CA LEU A 255 12.43 5.74 31.72
C LEU A 255 12.20 6.79 32.80
N GLN A 256 13.00 7.86 32.80
CA GLN A 256 12.83 8.99 33.71
C GLN A 256 11.49 9.69 33.48
N ALA A 257 11.08 9.88 32.23
CA ALA A 257 9.78 10.47 31.89
C ALA A 257 8.63 9.65 32.46
N ALA A 258 8.64 8.32 32.26
CA ALA A 258 7.63 7.44 32.84
C ALA A 258 7.64 7.48 34.38
N HIS A 259 8.82 7.57 34.99
CA HIS A 259 8.96 7.65 36.45
C HIS A 259 8.43 8.97 37.03
N GLU A 260 8.75 10.11 36.43
CA GLU A 260 8.35 11.44 36.94
C GLU A 260 6.84 11.69 36.86
N VAL A 261 6.15 11.05 35.91
CA VAL A 261 4.68 11.09 35.82
C VAL A 261 3.99 9.97 36.60
N ASN A 262 4.72 9.32 37.52
CA ASN A 262 4.23 8.25 38.39
C ASN A 262 3.68 7.04 37.64
N GLU A 263 4.22 6.70 36.45
CA GLU A 263 3.88 5.49 35.70
C GLU A 263 2.38 5.39 35.33
N ASN A 264 1.73 6.55 35.20
CA ASN A 264 0.28 6.68 34.99
C ASN A 264 -0.11 7.16 33.58
N ASN A 265 0.82 7.13 32.62
CA ASN A 265 0.60 7.64 31.28
C ASN A 265 1.05 6.65 30.19
N GLY A 266 0.40 6.71 29.03
CA GLY A 266 0.75 5.91 27.85
C GLY A 266 1.88 6.51 27.01
N ILE A 267 2.31 5.77 25.98
CA ILE A 267 3.40 6.20 25.08
C ILE A 267 3.17 7.59 24.45
N PRO A 268 2.00 7.91 23.86
CA PRO A 268 1.80 9.20 23.19
C PRO A 268 2.06 10.38 24.13
N TYR A 269 1.57 10.28 25.36
CA TYR A 269 1.78 11.29 26.40
C TYR A 269 3.27 11.44 26.76
N LEU A 270 3.98 10.33 26.94
CA LEU A 270 5.40 10.34 27.29
C LEU A 270 6.26 10.92 26.15
N VAL A 271 5.89 10.65 24.90
CA VAL A 271 6.54 11.22 23.72
C VAL A 271 6.32 12.74 23.67
N ASP A 272 5.08 13.21 23.86
CA ASP A 272 4.77 14.64 23.90
C ASP A 272 5.54 15.35 25.02
N LEU A 273 5.64 14.73 26.21
CA LEU A 273 6.41 15.23 27.34
C LEU A 273 7.90 15.40 26.99
N LEU A 274 8.52 14.38 26.40
CA LEU A 274 9.94 14.38 26.02
C LEU A 274 10.25 15.39 24.91
N MET A 275 9.32 15.58 23.97
CA MET A 275 9.41 16.58 22.91
C MET A 275 9.16 18.01 23.39
N GLY A 276 8.58 18.18 24.59
CA GLY A 276 8.20 19.49 25.11
C GLY A 276 6.93 20.05 24.47
N LYS A 277 6.06 19.19 23.92
CA LYS A 277 4.75 19.57 23.40
C LYS A 277 3.78 19.77 24.56
N ARG A 278 3.32 21.01 24.75
CA ARG A 278 2.38 21.34 25.82
C ARG A 278 0.94 21.00 25.40
N THR A 279 0.46 19.81 25.75
CA THR A 279 -0.95 19.43 25.59
C THR A 279 -1.80 19.95 26.76
N THR A 280 -3.13 19.95 26.60
CA THR A 280 -4.07 20.33 27.67
C THR A 280 -3.86 19.50 28.93
N GLU A 281 -3.66 18.19 28.80
CA GLU A 281 -3.41 17.30 29.93
C GLU A 281 -2.07 17.60 30.61
N ILE A 282 -0.99 17.77 29.84
CA ILE A 282 0.34 18.13 30.38
C ILE A 282 0.27 19.44 31.18
N GLY A 283 -0.42 20.46 30.65
CA GLY A 283 -0.60 21.73 31.36
C GLY A 283 -1.46 21.60 32.63
N ASN A 284 -2.53 20.82 32.59
CA ASN A 284 -3.42 20.61 33.74
C ASN A 284 -2.72 19.90 34.91
N TYR A 285 -1.91 18.89 34.60
CA TYR A 285 -1.11 18.17 35.60
C TYR A 285 0.18 18.90 35.98
N LYS A 286 0.47 20.05 35.36
CA LYS A 286 1.70 20.83 35.54
C LYS A 286 2.97 20.03 35.23
N HIS A 287 2.86 19.04 34.36
CA HIS A 287 3.99 18.22 33.92
C HIS A 287 4.92 19.00 32.98
N ASP A 288 4.48 20.16 32.47
CA ASP A 288 5.32 21.15 31.77
C ASP A 288 6.39 21.80 32.67
N LEU A 289 6.28 21.65 33.99
CA LEU A 289 7.28 22.14 34.96
C LEU A 289 8.33 21.09 35.35
N LEU A 290 8.16 19.84 34.91
CA LEU A 290 9.07 18.76 35.26
C LEU A 290 10.41 18.90 34.52
N PRO A 291 11.56 18.52 35.12
CA PRO A 291 12.86 18.58 34.46
C PRO A 291 12.94 17.78 33.17
N VAL A 292 12.15 16.71 33.04
CA VAL A 292 12.10 15.87 31.85
C VAL A 292 11.35 16.49 30.66
N PHE A 293 10.56 17.55 30.90
CA PHE A 293 9.78 18.20 29.85
C PHE A 293 10.70 18.85 28.81
N GLY A 294 10.60 18.41 27.55
CA GLY A 294 11.47 18.87 26.47
C GLY A 294 12.91 18.37 26.53
N ALA A 295 13.21 17.36 27.38
CA ALA A 295 14.56 16.81 27.54
C ALA A 295 15.17 16.23 26.27
N GLY A 296 14.36 15.90 25.25
CA GLY A 296 14.88 15.72 23.89
C GLY A 296 13.95 16.24 22.82
N LYS A 297 13.64 17.53 22.94
CA LYS A 297 13.07 18.39 21.90
C LYS A 297 13.83 18.35 20.56
N GLU A 298 15.09 17.93 20.57
CA GLU A 298 15.94 17.79 19.36
C GLU A 298 15.56 16.57 18.51
N LYS A 299 14.67 15.71 19.00
CA LYS A 299 14.23 14.48 18.35
C LYS A 299 12.73 14.52 18.09
N ASP A 300 12.34 13.88 16.99
CA ASP A 300 10.96 13.83 16.56
C ASP A 300 10.18 12.69 17.24
N GLU A 301 8.89 12.65 16.92
CA GLU A 301 7.96 11.63 17.42
C GLU A 301 8.35 10.22 16.98
N HIS A 302 8.85 10.06 15.74
CA HIS A 302 9.32 8.78 15.20
C HIS A 302 10.48 8.20 16.01
N PHE A 303 11.46 9.06 16.34
CA PHE A 303 12.59 8.69 17.18
C PHE A 303 12.13 8.22 18.55
N TRP A 304 11.30 9.01 19.23
CA TRP A 304 10.87 8.68 20.60
C TRP A 304 9.97 7.45 20.68
N ASN A 305 9.10 7.24 19.69
CA ASN A 305 8.35 5.99 19.56
C ASN A 305 9.28 4.77 19.38
N SER A 306 10.39 4.93 18.64
CA SER A 306 11.40 3.88 18.47
C SER A 306 12.09 3.54 19.80
N ILE A 307 12.41 4.55 20.64
CA ILE A 307 12.97 4.34 21.98
C ILE A 307 11.99 3.61 22.88
N MET A 308 10.77 4.14 23.02
CA MET A 308 9.75 3.59 23.89
C MET A 308 9.44 2.13 23.52
N ARG A 309 9.42 1.82 22.22
CA ARG A 309 9.22 0.45 21.74
C ARG A 309 10.35 -0.48 22.14
N GLN A 310 11.60 -0.04 22.06
CA GLN A 310 12.72 -0.86 22.49
C GLN A 310 12.80 -1.02 24.01
N CYS A 311 12.34 -0.04 24.79
CA CYS A 311 12.17 -0.20 26.23
C CYS A 311 11.18 -1.33 26.56
N LEU A 312 10.07 -1.45 25.82
CA LEU A 312 9.12 -2.56 25.97
C LEU A 312 9.76 -3.90 25.62
N ILE A 313 10.36 -4.01 24.43
CA ILE A 313 10.90 -5.29 23.92
C ILE A 313 12.11 -5.78 24.75
N ASN A 314 12.88 -4.87 25.35
CA ASN A 314 13.97 -5.20 26.25
C ASN A 314 13.51 -5.34 27.72
N SER A 315 12.20 -5.44 27.97
CA SER A 315 11.62 -5.63 29.31
C SER A 315 12.03 -4.56 30.32
N LEU A 316 12.35 -3.35 29.89
CA LEU A 316 12.63 -2.21 30.79
C LEU A 316 11.33 -1.55 31.26
N VAL A 317 10.30 -1.59 30.42
CA VAL A 317 8.95 -1.18 30.77
C VAL A 317 7.96 -2.24 30.29
N TYR A 318 6.77 -2.23 30.88
CA TYR A 318 5.66 -3.06 30.44
C TYR A 318 4.38 -2.21 30.38
N LYS A 319 3.40 -2.68 29.60
CA LYS A 319 2.07 -2.09 29.57
C LYS A 319 1.21 -2.74 30.64
N ASP A 320 0.60 -1.93 31.50
CA ASP A 320 -0.39 -2.44 32.44
C ASP A 320 -1.64 -2.91 31.67
N ILE A 321 -1.98 -4.16 31.92
CA ILE A 321 -3.03 -4.91 31.22
C ILE A 321 -4.42 -4.61 31.83
N GLU A 322 -4.48 -4.18 33.09
CA GLU A 322 -5.73 -3.87 33.79
C GLU A 322 -6.11 -2.39 33.67
N GLN A 323 -5.13 -1.49 33.57
CA GLN A 323 -5.34 -0.05 33.63
C GLN A 323 -5.16 0.68 32.29
N TYR A 324 -5.63 0.13 31.16
CA TYR A 324 -5.60 0.82 29.86
C TYR A 324 -4.20 1.16 29.32
N GLY A 325 -3.25 0.23 29.38
CA GLY A 325 -2.00 0.34 28.60
C GLY A 325 -1.00 1.39 29.10
N LEU A 326 -1.11 1.79 30.37
CA LEU A 326 -0.15 2.67 31.05
C LEU A 326 1.23 2.04 31.06
N ILE A 327 2.25 2.87 30.93
CA ILE A 327 3.64 2.41 30.92
C ILE A 327 4.18 2.37 32.34
N LYS A 328 4.50 1.15 32.80
CA LYS A 328 5.10 0.88 34.11
C LYS A 328 6.54 0.40 33.98
N LEU A 329 7.39 0.75 34.94
CA LEU A 329 8.78 0.30 34.96
C LEU A 329 8.86 -1.11 35.54
N THR A 330 9.62 -1.99 34.89
CA THR A 330 10.02 -3.27 35.47
C THR A 330 11.15 -3.06 36.49
N ASP A 331 11.48 -4.09 37.27
CA ASP A 331 12.66 -4.07 38.14
C ASP A 331 13.95 -3.81 37.36
N GLU A 332 14.06 -4.37 36.15
CA GLU A 332 15.18 -4.13 35.24
C GLU A 332 15.21 -2.67 34.75
N GLY A 333 14.06 -2.07 34.44
CA GLY A 333 13.95 -0.65 34.10
C GLY A 333 14.38 0.27 35.23
N ARG A 334 13.94 -0.01 36.46
CA ARG A 334 14.38 0.74 37.66
C ARG A 334 15.88 0.57 37.91
N ALA A 335 16.42 -0.63 37.71
CA ALA A 335 17.85 -0.88 37.81
C ALA A 335 18.65 -0.12 36.73
N PHE A 336 18.15 -0.09 35.49
CA PHE A 336 18.74 0.70 34.41
C PHE A 336 18.73 2.19 34.74
N LEU A 337 17.64 2.72 35.28
CA LEU A 337 17.54 4.13 35.65
C LEU A 337 18.57 4.52 36.73
N LYS A 338 18.80 3.63 37.71
CA LYS A 338 19.81 3.81 38.77
C LYS A 338 21.24 3.71 38.25
N LYS A 339 21.51 2.75 37.35
CA LYS A 339 22.83 2.51 36.76
C LYS A 339 22.71 2.31 35.25
N PRO A 340 22.67 3.40 34.46
CA PRO A 340 22.49 3.32 33.02
C PRO A 340 23.65 2.57 32.36
N ARG A 341 23.31 1.55 31.58
CA ARG A 341 24.26 0.74 30.79
C ARG A 341 24.14 1.10 29.31
N SER A 342 25.19 0.82 28.53
CA SER A 342 25.14 0.97 27.07
C SER A 342 24.07 0.04 26.50
N ILE A 343 23.30 0.56 25.54
CA ILE A 343 22.27 -0.18 24.84
C ILE A 343 22.18 0.35 23.42
N MET A 344 22.36 -0.54 22.44
CA MET A 344 22.31 -0.17 21.03
C MET A 344 20.86 -0.25 20.54
N ILE A 345 20.39 0.81 19.90
CA ILE A 345 19.00 0.97 19.48
C ILE A 345 18.90 1.21 17.98
N SER A 346 17.90 0.64 17.32
CA SER A 346 17.59 0.91 15.90
C SER A 346 16.33 1.77 15.75
N LEU A 347 16.34 2.76 14.88
CA LEU A 347 15.13 3.54 14.60
C LEU A 347 14.11 2.69 13.84
N ASN A 348 12.82 2.93 14.08
CA ASN A 348 11.74 2.28 13.34
C ASN A 348 11.82 2.63 11.85
N HIS A 349 11.19 1.82 11.02
CA HIS A 349 10.95 2.12 9.61
C HIS A 349 10.03 3.32 9.46
N ASN A 350 10.44 4.27 8.62
CA ASN A 350 9.59 5.38 8.22
C ASN A 350 9.23 5.16 6.75
N TYR A 351 8.23 4.32 6.50
CA TYR A 351 7.85 3.95 5.14
C TYR A 351 7.26 5.12 4.33
N GLU A 352 6.78 6.17 4.99
CA GLU A 352 6.30 7.38 4.31
C GLU A 352 7.48 8.22 3.79
N ALA A 353 8.49 8.46 4.63
CA ALA A 353 9.72 9.11 4.20
C ALA A 353 10.45 8.26 3.14
N GLU A 354 10.56 6.94 3.33
CA GLU A 354 11.16 6.02 2.36
C GLU A 354 10.35 5.93 1.05
N ALA A 355 9.05 6.22 1.06
CA ALA A 355 8.25 6.29 -0.16
C ALA A 355 8.50 7.60 -0.93
N ASN A 356 8.66 8.71 -0.22
CA ASN A 356 8.98 10.02 -0.79
C ASN A 356 10.41 10.06 -1.33
N ASP A 357 11.37 9.50 -0.58
CA ASP A 357 12.76 9.37 -1.03
C ASP A 357 12.83 8.52 -2.29
N VAL A 358 12.02 7.46 -2.43
CA VAL A 358 12.02 6.67 -3.68
C VAL A 358 11.18 7.29 -4.80
N GLN A 359 10.31 8.26 -4.52
CA GLN A 359 9.79 9.13 -5.59
C GLN A 359 10.87 10.12 -6.07
N MET A 360 11.76 10.57 -5.18
CA MET A 360 12.96 11.36 -5.54
C MET A 360 14.11 10.49 -6.10
N GLU A 361 14.23 9.21 -5.74
CA GLU A 361 15.18 8.26 -6.31
C GLU A 361 14.64 7.59 -7.57
N ASN A 362 13.33 7.61 -7.84
CA ASN A 362 12.81 7.35 -9.20
C ASN A 362 13.05 8.54 -10.15
N THR A 363 13.52 9.68 -9.64
CA THR A 363 14.25 10.69 -10.42
C THR A 363 15.78 10.55 -10.32
N GLY A 364 16.27 9.60 -9.52
CA GLY A 364 17.70 9.36 -9.21
C GLY A 364 18.26 8.04 -9.75
N GLY A 365 17.42 7.12 -10.23
CA GLY A 365 17.78 5.93 -10.99
C GLY A 365 18.07 6.28 -12.44
N LYS A 366 19.16 7.00 -12.68
CA LYS A 366 19.68 7.26 -14.02
C LYS A 366 20.00 5.92 -14.72
N SER A 367 19.10 5.42 -15.56
CA SER A 367 19.47 5.50 -16.98
C SER A 367 19.33 6.97 -17.32
N VAL A 368 20.45 7.63 -17.54
CA VAL A 368 20.48 9.06 -17.85
C VAL A 368 19.63 9.23 -19.10
N LEU A 369 18.62 10.10 -19.05
CA LEU A 369 17.95 10.60 -20.26
C LEU A 369 19.05 10.99 -21.23
N ASP A 370 19.16 10.29 -22.36
CA ASP A 370 20.20 10.60 -23.33
C ASP A 370 19.82 11.89 -24.07
N PRO A 371 20.50 13.02 -23.80
CA PRO A 371 20.12 14.30 -24.38
C PRO A 371 20.34 14.32 -25.90
N VAL A 372 21.29 13.52 -26.41
CA VAL A 372 21.60 13.45 -27.84
C VAL A 372 20.50 12.66 -28.56
N LEU A 373 20.10 11.53 -28.01
CA LEU A 373 18.99 10.76 -28.55
C LEU A 373 17.67 11.55 -28.45
N PHE A 374 17.43 12.23 -27.34
CA PHE A 374 16.24 13.07 -27.17
C PHE A 374 16.14 14.18 -28.25
N ASP A 375 17.24 14.86 -28.55
CA ASP A 375 17.30 15.86 -29.63
C ASP A 375 17.08 15.24 -31.01
N ILE A 376 17.59 14.03 -31.25
CA ILE A 376 17.32 13.28 -32.48
C ILE A 376 15.82 12.96 -32.60
N LEU A 377 15.20 12.50 -31.52
CA LEU A 377 13.77 12.17 -31.51
C LEU A 377 12.89 13.41 -31.65
N LYS A 378 13.30 14.57 -31.09
CA LYS A 378 12.65 15.87 -31.33
C LYS A 378 12.67 16.23 -32.81
N LYS A 379 13.82 16.09 -33.49
CA LYS A 379 13.93 16.35 -34.94
C LYS A 379 13.09 15.37 -35.78
N VAL A 380 13.04 14.10 -35.40
CA VAL A 380 12.18 13.10 -36.07
C VAL A 380 10.71 13.49 -35.91
N ARG A 381 10.30 13.90 -34.71
CA ARG A 381 8.95 14.40 -34.43
C ARG A 381 8.61 15.64 -35.26
N GLU A 382 9.49 16.64 -35.29
CA GLU A 382 9.30 17.86 -36.09
C GLU A 382 9.20 17.59 -37.59
N SER A 383 10.05 16.70 -38.11
CA SER A 383 10.00 16.33 -39.53
C SER A 383 8.68 15.62 -39.87
N LEU A 384 8.21 14.74 -39.00
CA LEU A 384 6.98 13.98 -39.21
C LEU A 384 5.73 14.88 -39.04
N ALA A 385 5.79 15.82 -38.09
CA ALA A 385 4.78 16.85 -37.85
C ALA A 385 4.57 17.74 -39.09
N LYS A 386 5.67 18.22 -39.69
CA LYS A 386 5.64 19.01 -40.93
C LYS A 386 5.09 18.23 -42.12
N GLU A 387 5.44 16.96 -42.26
CA GLU A 387 4.96 16.11 -43.36
C GLU A 387 3.46 15.83 -43.25
N GLN A 388 2.95 15.64 -42.03
CA GLN A 388 1.54 15.36 -41.77
C GLN A 388 0.71 16.63 -41.57
N GLN A 389 1.32 17.82 -41.60
CA GLN A 389 0.68 19.11 -41.30
C GLN A 389 -0.01 19.12 -39.92
N LEU A 390 0.60 18.46 -38.93
CA LEU A 390 0.09 18.37 -37.56
C LEU A 390 1.07 19.02 -36.57
N PRO A 391 0.59 19.55 -35.43
CA PRO A 391 1.46 20.00 -34.36
C PRO A 391 2.36 18.87 -33.82
N PRO A 392 3.62 19.14 -33.42
CA PRO A 392 4.54 18.11 -32.95
C PRO A 392 4.03 17.27 -31.77
N TYR A 393 3.33 17.88 -30.81
CA TYR A 393 2.84 17.21 -29.60
C TYR A 393 1.78 16.13 -29.89
N VAL A 394 1.08 16.23 -31.03
CA VAL A 394 0.05 15.27 -31.48
C VAL A 394 0.66 13.89 -31.80
N ILE A 395 1.88 13.89 -32.33
CA ILE A 395 2.62 12.67 -32.70
C ILE A 395 3.04 11.91 -31.43
N PHE A 396 3.98 12.50 -30.66
CA PHE A 396 4.41 11.99 -29.36
C PHE A 396 4.67 13.16 -28.41
N GLY A 397 4.10 13.06 -27.20
CA GLY A 397 4.32 14.02 -26.12
C GLY A 397 5.77 14.00 -25.64
N GLU A 398 6.19 15.05 -24.95
CA GLU A 398 7.57 15.19 -24.47
C GLU A 398 7.95 14.06 -23.50
N ALA A 399 7.06 13.71 -22.56
CA ALA A 399 7.25 12.59 -21.64
C ALA A 399 7.50 11.24 -22.36
N SER A 400 6.84 11.00 -23.49
CA SER A 400 7.06 9.78 -24.29
C SER A 400 8.43 9.80 -24.97
N LEU A 401 8.90 10.96 -25.43
CA LEU A 401 10.23 11.09 -26.02
C LEU A 401 11.34 10.92 -24.97
N GLU A 402 11.13 11.46 -23.77
CA GLU A 402 12.05 11.29 -22.65
C GLU A 402 12.18 9.82 -22.27
N GLU A 403 11.05 9.11 -22.17
CA GLU A 403 11.05 7.68 -21.88
C GLU A 403 11.73 6.87 -22.99
N MET A 404 11.48 7.18 -24.27
CA MET A 404 12.18 6.55 -25.41
C MET A 404 13.70 6.76 -25.36
N ALA A 405 14.15 7.97 -25.01
CA ALA A 405 15.56 8.30 -24.86
C ALA A 405 16.21 7.71 -23.60
N THR A 406 15.40 7.10 -22.73
CA THR A 406 15.82 6.50 -21.46
C THR A 406 15.91 4.97 -21.55
N VAL A 407 15.04 4.33 -22.35
CA VAL A 407 14.93 2.85 -22.45
C VAL A 407 15.27 2.27 -23.82
N TYR A 408 15.53 3.11 -24.83
CA TYR A 408 16.01 2.70 -26.16
C TYR A 408 15.17 1.60 -26.84
N PRO A 409 13.86 1.81 -27.09
CA PRO A 409 13.02 0.88 -27.83
C PRO A 409 13.39 0.87 -29.33
N ILE A 410 13.77 -0.29 -29.87
CA ILE A 410 14.19 -0.46 -31.28
C ILE A 410 13.14 -1.18 -32.13
N THR A 411 12.05 -1.65 -31.53
CA THR A 411 10.95 -2.32 -32.23
C THR A 411 9.61 -1.63 -31.96
N LEU A 412 8.64 -1.84 -32.86
CA LEU A 412 7.27 -1.32 -32.68
C LEU A 412 6.59 -1.90 -31.43
N ASP A 413 6.85 -3.17 -31.09
CA ASP A 413 6.31 -3.80 -29.88
C ASP A 413 6.84 -3.14 -28.62
N GLU A 414 8.14 -2.83 -28.58
CA GLU A 414 8.77 -2.09 -27.47
C GLU A 414 8.26 -0.65 -27.39
N LEU A 415 8.10 0.05 -28.51
CA LEU A 415 7.51 1.39 -28.54
C LEU A 415 6.09 1.40 -27.99
N SER A 416 5.27 0.38 -28.28
CA SER A 416 3.90 0.28 -27.77
C SER A 416 3.80 0.09 -26.24
N LYS A 417 4.93 -0.14 -25.57
CA LYS A 417 5.02 -0.27 -24.10
C LYS A 417 5.38 1.06 -23.41
N ILE A 418 5.77 2.09 -24.17
CA ILE A 418 6.10 3.43 -23.68
C ILE A 418 4.82 4.18 -23.28
N SER A 419 4.86 4.94 -22.20
CA SER A 419 3.74 5.75 -21.75
C SER A 419 3.36 6.79 -22.80
N GLY A 420 2.06 6.88 -23.11
CA GLY A 420 1.54 7.79 -24.14
C GLY A 420 1.68 7.29 -25.60
N VAL A 421 2.22 6.08 -25.81
CA VAL A 421 2.34 5.46 -27.13
C VAL A 421 1.32 4.32 -27.27
N SER A 422 0.19 4.60 -27.92
CA SER A 422 -0.79 3.56 -28.26
C SER A 422 -0.28 2.65 -29.38
N LYS A 423 -0.85 1.45 -29.54
CA LYS A 423 -0.57 0.57 -30.68
C LYS A 423 -0.80 1.28 -32.02
N GLY A 424 -1.89 2.04 -32.14
CA GLY A 424 -2.19 2.83 -33.34
C GLY A 424 -1.15 3.91 -33.63
N LYS A 425 -0.68 4.65 -32.60
CA LYS A 425 0.40 5.64 -32.78
C LYS A 425 1.74 4.98 -33.08
N ALA A 426 2.05 3.83 -32.48
CA ALA A 426 3.24 3.05 -32.80
C ALA A 426 3.24 2.57 -34.25
N GLU A 427 2.10 2.10 -34.77
CA GLU A 427 1.97 1.69 -36.17
C GLU A 427 2.05 2.88 -37.14
N LYS A 428 1.36 3.99 -36.83
CA LYS A 428 1.26 5.17 -37.70
C LYS A 428 2.54 6.01 -37.73
N TYR A 429 3.22 6.18 -36.59
CA TYR A 429 4.36 7.08 -36.45
C TYR A 429 5.65 6.37 -35.98
N GLY A 430 5.55 5.23 -35.30
CA GLY A 430 6.67 4.60 -34.58
C GLY A 430 7.79 4.03 -35.45
N VAL A 431 7.55 3.73 -36.73
CA VAL A 431 8.57 3.14 -37.63
C VAL A 431 9.82 4.01 -37.72
N ARG A 432 9.66 5.33 -37.88
CA ARG A 432 10.80 6.26 -37.98
C ARG A 432 11.54 6.43 -36.65
N PHE A 433 10.80 6.40 -35.53
CA PHE A 433 11.38 6.48 -34.19
C PHE A 433 12.19 5.23 -33.85
N ALA A 434 11.63 4.04 -34.06
CA ALA A 434 12.35 2.77 -33.87
C ALA A 434 13.62 2.69 -34.72
N ALA A 435 13.56 3.14 -35.98
CA ALA A 435 14.72 3.17 -36.86
C ALA A 435 15.80 4.17 -36.38
N ALA A 436 15.40 5.36 -35.93
CA ALA A 436 16.32 6.36 -35.40
C ALA A 436 17.01 5.88 -34.11
N ILE A 437 16.25 5.27 -33.20
CA ILE A 437 16.78 4.72 -31.93
C ILE A 437 17.70 3.54 -32.23
N LYS A 438 17.31 2.63 -33.14
CA LYS A 438 18.15 1.50 -33.55
C LYS A 438 19.48 1.96 -34.12
N LYS A 439 19.44 2.91 -35.06
CA LYS A 439 20.65 3.49 -35.64
C LYS A 439 21.55 4.11 -34.57
N TYR A 440 20.97 4.86 -33.64
CA TYR A 440 21.71 5.49 -32.55
C TYR A 440 22.38 4.47 -31.62
N VAL A 441 21.65 3.41 -31.24
CA VAL A 441 22.17 2.31 -30.42
C VAL A 441 23.32 1.60 -31.13
N ASP A 442 23.15 1.28 -32.42
CA ASP A 442 24.16 0.56 -33.22
C ASP A 442 25.44 1.42 -33.44
N GLU A 443 25.31 2.74 -33.58
CA GLU A 443 26.43 3.66 -33.81
C GLU A 443 27.20 4.02 -32.53
N ASN A 444 26.56 3.96 -31.36
CA ASN A 444 27.15 4.38 -30.08
C ASN A 444 27.38 3.23 -29.08
N ASP A 445 27.17 1.98 -29.51
CA ASP A 445 27.35 0.74 -28.73
C ASP A 445 26.65 0.81 -27.34
N VAL A 446 25.40 1.27 -27.36
CA VAL A 446 24.62 1.52 -26.13
C VAL A 446 24.09 0.20 -25.56
N GLU A 447 24.49 -0.14 -24.33
CA GLU A 447 23.92 -1.27 -23.60
C GLU A 447 22.44 -0.98 -23.25
N ARG A 448 21.54 -1.79 -23.83
CA ARG A 448 20.10 -1.66 -23.61
C ARG A 448 19.69 -2.36 -22.31
N PRO A 449 18.83 -1.75 -21.46
CA PRO A 449 18.26 -2.44 -20.31
C PRO A 449 17.49 -3.70 -20.75
N ASN A 450 17.82 -4.86 -20.18
CA ASN A 450 17.28 -6.17 -20.61
C ASN A 450 15.80 -6.44 -20.26
N ASP A 451 15.08 -5.48 -19.69
CA ASP A 451 13.70 -5.68 -19.22
C ASP A 451 12.66 -4.91 -20.05
N PHE A 452 12.29 -5.48 -21.20
CA PHE A 452 10.99 -5.21 -21.84
C PHE A 452 9.94 -6.27 -21.48
N SER A 453 10.14 -7.00 -20.36
CA SER A 453 9.35 -8.18 -19.97
C SER A 453 7.90 -7.82 -19.64
N THR A 454 7.05 -8.05 -20.65
CA THR A 454 5.61 -8.29 -20.66
C THR A 454 4.89 -8.32 -19.30
N LEU A 455 4.38 -7.16 -18.87
CA LEU A 455 3.14 -7.10 -18.10
C LEU A 455 1.98 -7.02 -19.10
N LYS A 456 1.13 -8.05 -19.18
CA LYS A 456 -0.18 -7.91 -19.81
C LYS A 456 -1.00 -6.97 -18.91
N GLN A 457 -1.17 -5.73 -19.35
CA GLN A 457 -2.12 -4.81 -18.73
C GLN A 457 -3.52 -5.44 -18.75
N VAL A 458 -4.20 -5.40 -17.61
CA VAL A 458 -5.45 -6.11 -17.38
C VAL A 458 -6.62 -5.38 -18.05
N ALA A 459 -7.48 -6.17 -18.67
CA ALA A 459 -8.73 -5.81 -19.32
C ALA A 459 -9.82 -5.18 -18.41
N ASN A 460 -9.56 -4.87 -17.14
CA ASN A 460 -10.58 -4.28 -16.26
C ASN A 460 -10.72 -2.76 -16.40
N LYS A 461 -9.64 -2.06 -16.79
CA LYS A 461 -9.81 -0.73 -17.42
C LYS A 461 -10.57 -0.87 -18.74
N SER A 462 -10.43 -2.00 -19.44
CA SER A 462 -11.15 -2.20 -20.71
C SER A 462 -12.65 -2.34 -20.52
N VAL A 463 -13.23 -2.96 -19.49
CA VAL A 463 -14.70 -3.00 -19.33
C VAL A 463 -15.30 -1.62 -19.09
N HIS A 464 -14.62 -0.80 -18.28
CA HIS A 464 -15.06 0.56 -17.98
C HIS A 464 -14.92 1.47 -19.21
N LYS A 465 -13.75 1.41 -19.87
CA LYS A 465 -13.50 2.10 -21.13
C LYS A 465 -14.44 1.65 -22.23
N ILE A 466 -14.64 0.35 -22.41
CA ILE A 466 -15.59 -0.24 -23.38
C ILE A 466 -16.99 0.27 -23.12
N HIS A 467 -17.43 0.39 -21.87
CA HIS A 467 -18.73 0.97 -21.58
C HIS A 467 -18.79 2.46 -21.91
N ILE A 468 -17.78 3.25 -21.52
CA ILE A 468 -17.73 4.68 -21.86
C ILE A 468 -17.75 4.84 -23.40
N ILE A 469 -16.92 4.07 -24.12
CA ILE A 469 -16.90 4.01 -25.60
C ILE A 469 -18.30 3.65 -26.13
N GLN A 470 -18.91 2.56 -25.66
CA GLN A 470 -20.23 2.12 -26.11
C GLN A 470 -21.35 3.10 -25.76
N SER A 471 -21.25 3.81 -24.65
CA SER A 471 -22.22 4.83 -24.23
C SER A 471 -22.10 6.09 -25.09
N ILE A 472 -20.88 6.50 -25.40
CA ILE A 472 -20.58 7.60 -26.33
C ILE A 472 -21.02 7.24 -27.75
N ASP A 473 -20.76 6.01 -28.22
CA ASP A 473 -21.22 5.51 -29.52
C ASP A 473 -22.76 5.50 -29.63
N LYS A 474 -23.44 5.26 -28.50
CA LYS A 474 -24.90 5.33 -28.37
C LYS A 474 -25.43 6.76 -28.18
N LYS A 475 -24.54 7.77 -28.15
CA LYS A 475 -24.86 9.19 -27.95
C LYS A 475 -25.59 9.46 -26.65
N LEU A 476 -25.24 8.75 -25.57
CA LEU A 476 -25.77 9.03 -24.24
C LEU A 476 -25.16 10.32 -23.66
N PRO A 477 -25.95 11.19 -23.00
CA PRO A 477 -25.43 12.39 -22.35
C PRO A 477 -24.33 12.06 -21.33
N LEU A 478 -23.25 12.86 -21.30
CA LEU A 478 -22.08 12.59 -20.43
C LEU A 478 -22.45 12.60 -18.94
N ASP A 479 -23.42 13.42 -18.52
CA ASP A 479 -23.94 13.46 -17.15
C ASP A 479 -24.63 12.15 -16.75
N GLU A 480 -25.34 11.51 -17.69
CA GLU A 480 -25.96 10.21 -17.46
C GLU A 480 -24.92 9.09 -17.36
N ILE A 481 -23.86 9.16 -18.17
CA ILE A 481 -22.71 8.23 -18.11
C ILE A 481 -22.03 8.36 -16.75
N ALA A 482 -21.76 9.59 -16.29
CA ALA A 482 -21.14 9.86 -14.99
C ALA A 482 -22.01 9.32 -13.83
N ARG A 483 -23.31 9.62 -13.85
CA ARG A 483 -24.27 9.17 -12.82
C ARG A 483 -24.39 7.66 -12.76
N THR A 484 -24.49 6.98 -13.89
CA THR A 484 -24.61 5.51 -13.98
C THR A 484 -23.39 4.80 -13.38
N ARG A 485 -22.24 5.47 -13.38
CA ARG A 485 -20.99 4.94 -12.82
C ARG A 485 -20.62 5.50 -11.45
N GLY A 486 -21.42 6.40 -10.89
CA GLY A 486 -21.16 7.01 -9.58
C GLY A 486 -19.87 7.83 -9.54
N MET A 487 -19.50 8.45 -10.68
CA MET A 487 -18.31 9.30 -10.82
C MET A 487 -18.71 10.77 -10.97
N LYS A 488 -17.78 11.67 -10.64
CA LYS A 488 -17.92 13.10 -10.93
C LYS A 488 -17.61 13.38 -12.41
N MET A 489 -18.11 14.50 -12.94
CA MET A 489 -17.87 14.89 -14.33
C MET A 489 -16.38 15.01 -14.65
N VAL A 490 -15.60 15.62 -13.74
CA VAL A 490 -14.13 15.73 -13.87
C VAL A 490 -13.47 14.36 -14.03
N GLU A 491 -13.87 13.37 -13.23
CA GLU A 491 -13.34 12.00 -13.30
C GLU A 491 -13.72 11.30 -14.62
N LEU A 492 -14.92 11.59 -15.16
CA LEU A 492 -15.34 11.08 -16.46
C LEU A 492 -14.51 11.68 -17.60
N ILE A 493 -14.29 13.00 -17.59
CA ILE A 493 -13.50 13.70 -18.61
C ILE A 493 -12.06 13.17 -18.63
N GLU A 494 -11.42 12.99 -17.48
CA GLU A 494 -10.08 12.39 -17.36
C GLU A 494 -10.03 10.95 -17.94
N GLU A 495 -11.08 10.15 -17.74
CA GLU A 495 -11.13 8.79 -18.29
C GLU A 495 -11.38 8.79 -19.80
N ILE A 496 -12.24 9.68 -20.32
CA ILE A 496 -12.45 9.88 -21.76
C ILE A 496 -11.15 10.33 -22.42
N GLU A 497 -10.44 11.28 -21.82
CA GLU A 497 -9.14 11.75 -22.26
C GLU A 497 -8.14 10.58 -22.31
N THR A 498 -8.09 9.76 -21.27
CA THR A 498 -7.26 8.56 -21.23
C THR A 498 -7.63 7.53 -22.31
N ILE A 499 -8.91 7.43 -22.69
CA ILE A 499 -9.38 6.56 -23.79
C ILE A 499 -8.87 7.09 -25.14
N VAL A 500 -9.00 8.39 -25.38
CA VAL A 500 -8.52 9.02 -26.62
C VAL A 500 -7.00 8.94 -26.71
N TYR A 501 -6.24 9.24 -25.65
CA TYR A 501 -4.78 9.05 -25.67
C TYR A 501 -4.35 7.60 -25.86
N SER A 502 -5.18 6.64 -25.47
CA SER A 502 -4.94 5.22 -25.72
C SER A 502 -5.19 4.79 -27.18
N GLY A 503 -5.55 5.71 -28.06
CA GLY A 503 -5.69 5.47 -29.50
C GLY A 503 -7.12 5.18 -29.96
N THR A 504 -8.13 5.34 -29.10
CA THR A 504 -9.52 5.07 -29.46
C THR A 504 -10.18 6.35 -29.97
N LYS A 505 -10.79 6.30 -31.16
CA LYS A 505 -11.61 7.40 -31.66
C LYS A 505 -12.95 7.43 -30.95
N LEU A 506 -13.30 8.59 -30.44
CA LEU A 506 -14.59 8.91 -29.84
C LEU A 506 -15.21 10.12 -30.55
N ASN A 507 -16.51 10.07 -30.83
CA ASN A 507 -17.25 11.21 -31.35
C ASN A 507 -18.00 11.89 -30.19
N LEU A 508 -17.64 13.14 -29.89
CA LEU A 508 -18.27 13.95 -28.84
C LEU A 508 -19.18 15.05 -29.42
N ASP A 509 -19.40 15.10 -30.73
CA ASP A 509 -20.16 16.16 -31.41
C ASP A 509 -21.59 16.26 -30.88
N TYR A 510 -22.21 15.12 -30.59
CA TYR A 510 -23.58 15.08 -30.09
C TYR A 510 -23.76 15.78 -28.74
N TYR A 511 -22.68 15.88 -27.94
CA TYR A 511 -22.70 16.57 -26.66
C TYR A 511 -22.20 18.01 -26.83
N LEU A 512 -21.10 18.20 -27.57
CA LEU A 512 -20.48 19.51 -27.79
C LEU A 512 -21.42 20.47 -28.53
N ASN A 513 -22.22 20.00 -29.48
CA ASN A 513 -23.18 20.82 -30.21
C ASN A 513 -24.34 21.34 -29.32
N ASP A 514 -24.57 20.73 -28.16
CA ASP A 514 -25.58 21.18 -27.20
C ASP A 514 -25.02 22.22 -26.21
N ILE A 515 -23.69 22.30 -26.06
CA ILE A 515 -23.03 23.15 -25.04
C ILE A 515 -22.12 24.25 -25.62
N ILE A 516 -21.64 24.11 -26.85
CA ILE A 516 -20.76 25.08 -27.53
C ILE A 516 -21.30 25.35 -28.93
N GLU A 517 -21.44 26.63 -29.28
CA GLU A 517 -21.86 27.07 -30.62
C GLU A 517 -20.88 26.61 -31.71
N GLU A 518 -21.39 26.29 -32.90
CA GLU A 518 -20.60 25.69 -34.00
C GLU A 518 -19.42 26.59 -34.43
N ASP A 519 -19.64 27.90 -34.54
CA ASP A 519 -18.59 28.88 -34.88
C ASP A 519 -17.44 28.86 -33.86
N LEU A 520 -17.78 28.78 -32.56
CA LEU A 520 -16.79 28.73 -31.48
C LEU A 520 -16.06 27.38 -31.43
N GLN A 521 -16.71 26.28 -31.81
CA GLN A 521 -16.02 24.99 -31.96
C GLN A 521 -14.97 25.03 -33.06
N GLU A 522 -15.26 25.66 -34.20
CA GLU A 522 -14.31 25.81 -35.30
C GLU A 522 -13.09 26.65 -34.88
N GLU A 523 -13.32 27.77 -34.19
CA GLU A 523 -12.26 28.63 -33.66
C GLU A 523 -11.34 27.89 -32.69
N VAL A 524 -11.90 27.12 -31.76
CA VAL A 524 -11.10 26.32 -30.81
C VAL A 524 -10.31 25.20 -31.51
N MET A 525 -10.89 24.58 -32.55
CA MET A 525 -10.20 23.56 -33.33
C MET A 525 -9.03 24.14 -34.11
N ASP A 526 -9.19 25.34 -34.69
CA ASP A 526 -8.11 26.05 -35.37
C ASP A 526 -7.03 26.51 -34.39
N TYR A 527 -7.43 26.98 -33.20
CA TYR A 527 -6.49 27.28 -32.12
C TYR A 527 -5.58 26.09 -31.78
N PHE A 528 -6.14 24.89 -31.58
CA PHE A 528 -5.35 23.69 -31.29
C PHE A 528 -4.43 23.26 -32.45
N ARG A 529 -4.76 23.61 -33.70
CA ARG A 529 -3.87 23.40 -34.88
C ARG A 529 -2.68 24.35 -34.90
N GLU A 530 -2.84 25.56 -34.37
CA GLU A 530 -1.79 26.59 -34.33
C GLU A 530 -0.92 26.51 -33.06
N MET A 531 -1.47 25.95 -31.99
CA MET A 531 -0.79 25.82 -30.69
C MET A 531 0.48 24.96 -30.79
N GLN A 532 1.57 25.43 -30.19
CA GLN A 532 2.86 24.71 -30.19
C GLN A 532 3.05 23.79 -28.99
N SER A 533 2.53 24.18 -27.83
CA SER A 533 2.47 23.38 -26.61
C SER A 533 1.15 22.58 -26.57
N GLY A 534 1.14 21.43 -25.89
CA GLY A 534 -0.09 20.70 -25.60
C GLY A 534 -0.65 21.02 -24.21
N ASP A 535 -0.29 22.17 -23.63
CA ASP A 535 -0.64 22.51 -22.25
C ASP A 535 -2.05 23.10 -22.17
N LEU A 536 -2.97 22.33 -21.58
CA LEU A 536 -4.36 22.73 -21.37
C LEU A 536 -4.53 23.99 -20.51
N ARG A 537 -3.57 24.34 -19.65
CA ARG A 537 -3.65 25.56 -18.83
C ARG A 537 -3.38 26.81 -19.65
N GLU A 538 -2.46 26.71 -20.61
CA GLU A 538 -2.17 27.77 -21.58
C GLU A 538 -3.37 27.97 -22.50
N ALA A 539 -3.90 26.87 -23.06
CA ALA A 539 -5.11 26.90 -23.90
C ALA A 539 -6.31 27.54 -23.17
N TYR A 540 -6.56 27.16 -21.92
CA TYR A 540 -7.63 27.76 -21.13
C TYR A 540 -7.40 29.25 -20.84
N SER A 541 -6.15 29.67 -20.66
CA SER A 541 -5.85 31.05 -20.31
C SER A 541 -6.21 32.04 -21.41
N GLU A 542 -6.19 31.60 -22.67
CA GLU A 542 -6.54 32.37 -23.86
C GLU A 542 -8.02 32.17 -24.22
N LEU A 543 -8.51 30.93 -24.24
CA LEU A 543 -9.89 30.60 -24.63
C LEU A 543 -10.97 31.01 -23.60
N LYS A 544 -10.60 31.34 -22.35
CA LYS A 544 -11.55 31.86 -21.36
C LYS A 544 -12.14 33.23 -21.74
N GLU A 545 -11.45 34.00 -22.60
CA GLU A 545 -11.93 35.32 -23.04
C GLU A 545 -13.15 35.18 -23.97
N GLU A 546 -13.25 34.04 -24.66
CA GLU A 546 -14.38 33.64 -25.51
C GLU A 546 -15.54 32.99 -24.71
N GLY A 547 -15.47 33.00 -23.37
CA GLY A 547 -16.54 32.53 -22.49
C GLY A 547 -16.53 31.03 -22.18
N LEU A 548 -15.51 30.28 -22.61
CA LEU A 548 -15.37 28.85 -22.36
C LEU A 548 -14.85 28.55 -20.94
N SER A 549 -15.46 27.55 -20.32
CA SER A 549 -15.00 26.93 -19.07
C SER A 549 -13.82 25.98 -19.31
N TYR A 550 -13.09 25.65 -18.25
CA TYR A 550 -11.96 24.72 -18.32
C TYR A 550 -12.40 23.33 -18.82
N GLU A 551 -13.60 22.89 -18.42
CA GLU A 551 -14.17 21.59 -18.82
C GLU A 551 -14.50 21.56 -20.32
N GLU A 552 -15.02 22.66 -20.87
CA GLU A 552 -15.30 22.80 -22.31
C GLU A 552 -14.01 22.79 -23.14
N VAL A 553 -12.97 23.49 -22.69
CA VAL A 553 -11.65 23.47 -23.34
C VAL A 553 -11.04 22.06 -23.32
N GLN A 554 -11.20 21.33 -22.20
CA GLN A 554 -10.75 19.93 -22.11
C GLN A 554 -11.51 19.02 -23.08
N LEU A 555 -12.84 19.13 -23.17
CA LEU A 555 -13.64 18.32 -24.09
C LEU A 555 -13.31 18.63 -25.57
N MET A 556 -13.07 19.89 -25.91
CA MET A 556 -12.62 20.30 -27.25
C MET A 556 -11.22 19.76 -27.57
N HIS A 557 -10.30 19.74 -26.61
CA HIS A 557 -8.99 19.11 -26.79
C HIS A 557 -9.10 17.59 -27.01
N ILE A 558 -10.00 16.92 -26.29
CA ILE A 558 -10.28 15.49 -26.48
C ILE A 558 -10.83 15.24 -27.89
N LYS A 559 -11.78 16.07 -28.37
CA LYS A 559 -12.29 16.02 -29.75
C LYS A 559 -11.16 16.18 -30.76
N PHE A 560 -10.34 17.21 -30.60
CA PHE A 560 -9.17 17.46 -31.46
C PHE A 560 -8.23 16.25 -31.52
N MET A 561 -7.86 15.68 -30.37
CA MET A 561 -6.97 14.51 -30.31
C MET A 561 -7.61 13.25 -30.91
N SER A 562 -8.93 13.10 -30.80
CA SER A 562 -9.68 11.98 -31.38
C SER A 562 -9.72 12.04 -32.91
N GLU A 563 -9.90 13.23 -33.48
CA GLU A 563 -10.02 13.44 -34.93
C GLU A 563 -8.65 13.49 -35.63
N VAL A 564 -7.68 14.12 -34.98
CA VAL A 564 -6.40 14.50 -35.61
C VAL A 564 -5.26 13.55 -35.21
N ALA A 565 -5.20 13.11 -33.96
CA ALA A 565 -4.07 12.31 -33.46
C ALA A 565 -4.21 10.81 -33.76
N ASN A 566 -5.43 10.29 -33.63
CA ASN A 566 -5.79 8.88 -33.83
C ASN A 566 -6.33 8.64 -35.23
#